data_AF-A0A6J8A165-F1
#
_entry.id   AF-A0A6J8A165-F1
#
_cell.length_a   1.000
_cell.length_b   1.000
_cell.length_c   1.000
_cell.angle_alpha   90.00
_cell.angle_beta   90.00
_cell.angle_gamma   90.00
#
_symmetry.space_group_name_H-M   'P 1'
#
loop_
_entity.id
_entity.type
_entity.pdbx_description
1 polymer ?
#
loop_
_entity_poly.entity_id
_entity_poly.type
_entity_poly.pdbx_seq_one_letter_code
_entity_poly.pdbx_strand_id
1 'polypeptide(L)'
;MKKYLLPKGTCPGKVQANPKLHKKNHPVRTIINGRNHPTEKIAEIVENELSENVRNLPTYIKDTTDFLNKLNAIQQPLLDNAIMFCLDVTKLYPSVPRKEAREACKTALENRSDTSIPTEDVLKMMDLVIENNNFSFNGKHFLQTEGTAIGSHLGMNYACTYLGQWEENLFQNTNLHPFSYWRYVDDIWGIWEHGLDEFKKFHEMSNNLHPRIKTEMRYSTEKIEFLDVFVHIEKRTT
;
A
#
# COMPACT_ATOMS: atom_id res chain seq x y z
N MET A 1 23.97 41.68 9.40
CA MET A 1 22.96 40.60 9.50
C MET A 1 23.60 39.29 9.05
N LYS A 2 23.79 38.33 9.95
CA LYS A 2 24.46 37.06 9.59
C LYS A 2 23.56 36.24 8.66
N LYS A 3 24.19 35.62 7.66
CA LYS A 3 23.67 34.51 6.89
C LYS A 3 23.47 33.31 7.81
N TYR A 4 22.37 33.27 8.55
CA TYR A 4 21.94 32.11 9.32
C TYR A 4 21.20 31.15 8.37
N LEU A 5 21.99 30.46 7.54
CA LEU A 5 21.67 29.32 6.68
C LEU A 5 20.19 29.09 6.28
N LEU A 6 19.86 29.42 5.03
CA LEU A 6 18.76 28.76 4.30
C LEU A 6 19.38 27.64 3.44
N PRO A 7 18.82 26.42 3.43
CA PRO A 7 19.26 25.38 2.51
C PRO A 7 19.19 25.90 1.06
N LYS A 8 20.33 25.86 0.35
CA LYS A 8 20.39 26.26 -1.06
C LYS A 8 19.66 25.22 -1.90
N GLY A 9 18.62 25.64 -2.61
CA GLY A 9 17.91 24.78 -3.57
C GLY A 9 16.65 24.10 -3.02
N THR A 10 16.23 24.41 -1.79
CA THR A 10 14.93 23.96 -1.29
C THR A 10 13.80 24.45 -2.17
N CYS A 11 12.91 23.54 -2.56
CA CYS A 11 11.80 23.85 -3.45
C CYS A 11 10.57 23.00 -3.11
N PRO A 12 9.34 23.47 -3.43
CA PRO A 12 8.16 22.63 -3.34
C PRO A 12 8.28 21.44 -4.28
N GLY A 13 7.50 20.39 -4.03
CA GLY A 13 7.44 19.23 -4.92
C GLY A 13 7.11 19.65 -6.35
N LYS A 14 7.55 18.87 -7.33
CA LYS A 14 7.26 19.12 -8.75
C LYS A 14 6.47 17.98 -9.34
N VAL A 15 5.39 18.30 -10.04
CA VAL A 15 4.62 17.30 -10.77
C VAL A 15 5.46 16.72 -11.91
N GLN A 16 5.52 15.39 -11.96
CA GLN A 16 6.03 14.57 -13.04
C GLN A 16 4.91 13.65 -13.54
N ALA A 17 4.96 13.31 -14.81
CA ALA A 17 3.92 12.58 -15.51
C ALA A 17 4.54 11.42 -16.29
N ASN A 18 4.14 10.19 -15.95
CA ASN A 18 4.59 8.98 -16.65
C ASN A 18 3.39 8.31 -17.34
N PRO A 19 3.44 8.03 -18.66
CA PRO A 19 2.34 7.35 -19.34
C PRO A 19 2.23 5.89 -18.88
N LYS A 20 1.01 5.41 -18.61
CA LYS A 20 0.74 3.99 -18.37
C LYS A 20 0.55 3.26 -19.71
N LEU A 21 1.65 2.87 -20.34
CA LEU A 21 1.65 2.25 -21.69
C LEU A 21 0.85 0.94 -21.78
N HIS A 22 0.65 0.24 -20.67
CA HIS A 22 -0.11 -1.01 -20.62
C HIS A 22 -1.64 -0.83 -20.48
N LYS A 23 -2.16 0.40 -20.27
CA LYS A 23 -3.60 0.67 -20.15
C LYS A 23 -4.16 1.32 -21.42
N LYS A 24 -5.41 0.98 -21.77
CA LYS A 24 -6.13 1.59 -22.90
C LYS A 24 -6.11 3.12 -22.78
N ASN A 25 -5.84 3.82 -23.89
CA ASN A 25 -5.68 5.27 -23.98
C ASN A 25 -4.45 5.84 -23.25
N HIS A 26 -3.53 4.99 -22.77
CA HIS A 26 -2.27 5.36 -22.13
C HIS A 26 -2.39 6.49 -21.09
N PRO A 27 -3.28 6.38 -20.09
CA PRO A 27 -3.50 7.43 -19.10
C PRO A 27 -2.19 7.78 -18.37
N VAL A 28 -2.06 9.05 -17.98
CA VAL A 28 -0.89 9.55 -17.28
C VAL A 28 -0.98 9.20 -15.78
N ARG A 29 0.12 8.66 -15.22
CA ARG A 29 0.35 8.58 -13.78
C ARG A 29 1.12 9.83 -13.33
N THR A 30 0.46 10.64 -12.53
CA THR A 30 1.07 11.81 -11.89
C THR A 30 1.85 11.39 -10.65
N ILE A 31 3.07 11.89 -10.52
CA ILE A 31 3.98 11.69 -9.38
C ILE A 31 4.48 13.06 -8.94
N ILE A 32 4.61 13.27 -7.64
CA ILE A 32 5.25 14.43 -7.04
C ILE A 32 6.70 14.08 -6.77
N ASN A 33 7.61 14.74 -7.48
CA ASN A 33 9.04 14.68 -7.18
C ASN A 33 9.33 15.58 -5.98
N GLY A 34 9.59 14.95 -4.83
CA GLY A 34 9.93 15.63 -3.57
C GLY A 34 11.42 15.97 -3.40
N ARG A 35 12.24 15.93 -4.46
CA ARG A 35 13.67 16.25 -4.35
C ARG A 35 13.87 17.71 -3.90
N ASN A 36 14.70 17.91 -2.89
CA ASN A 36 14.95 19.18 -2.20
C ASN A 36 13.72 19.74 -1.49
N HIS A 37 12.70 18.93 -1.21
CA HIS A 37 11.56 19.37 -0.42
C HIS A 37 12.00 19.66 1.02
N PRO A 38 11.47 20.71 1.71
CA PRO A 38 11.83 21.01 3.10
C PRO A 38 11.69 19.82 4.05
N THR A 39 10.74 18.92 3.78
CA THR A 39 10.45 17.74 4.61
C THR A 39 11.04 16.44 4.05
N GLU A 40 11.83 16.48 2.96
CA GLU A 40 12.37 15.28 2.28
C GLU A 40 13.09 14.32 3.24
N LYS A 41 14.04 14.85 4.03
CA LYS A 41 14.83 14.03 4.96
C LYS A 41 14.05 13.56 6.18
N ILE A 42 13.06 14.34 6.60
CA ILE A 42 12.15 13.93 7.68
C ILE A 42 11.28 12.77 7.19
N ALA A 43 10.80 12.85 5.95
CA ALA A 43 10.01 11.81 5.33
C ALA A 43 10.80 10.49 5.20
N GLU A 44 12.08 10.54 4.82
CA GLU A 44 12.98 9.37 4.80
C GLU A 44 13.14 8.72 6.19
N ILE A 45 13.28 9.52 7.25
CA ILE A 45 13.39 8.99 8.63
C ILE A 45 12.12 8.25 9.01
N VAL A 46 10.96 8.87 8.86
CA VAL A 46 9.66 8.26 9.22
C VAL A 46 9.41 6.99 8.41
N GLU A 47 9.70 7.01 7.11
CA GLU A 47 9.55 5.83 6.24
C GLU A 47 10.41 4.66 6.73
N ASN A 48 11.64 4.92 7.18
CA ASN A 48 12.53 3.90 7.73
C ASN A 48 12.04 3.34 9.08
N GLU A 49 11.55 4.19 9.98
CA GLU A 49 11.01 3.77 11.28
C GLU A 49 9.79 2.84 11.13
N LEU A 50 8.99 2.99 10.06
CA LEU A 50 7.84 2.14 9.77
C LEU A 50 8.20 0.84 9.01
N SER A 51 9.43 0.72 8.52
CA SER A 51 9.81 -0.35 7.60
C SER A 51 9.83 -1.75 8.23
N GLU A 52 10.10 -1.86 9.53
CA GLU A 52 10.07 -3.11 10.28
C GLU A 52 8.64 -3.65 10.35
N ASN A 53 7.69 -2.79 10.76
CA ASN A 53 6.27 -3.15 10.86
C ASN A 53 5.76 -3.73 9.54
N VAL A 54 6.04 -3.07 8.41
CA VAL A 54 5.56 -3.50 7.09
C VAL A 54 6.12 -4.86 6.71
N ARG A 55 7.42 -5.10 6.96
CA ARG A 55 8.07 -6.39 6.69
C ARG A 55 7.52 -7.53 7.56
N ASN A 56 6.98 -7.20 8.72
CA ASN A 56 6.41 -8.15 9.66
C ASN A 56 4.90 -8.38 9.48
N LEU A 57 4.24 -7.65 8.56
CA LEU A 57 2.82 -7.88 8.27
C LEU A 57 2.63 -9.33 7.75
N PRO A 58 1.63 -10.09 8.24
CA PRO A 58 1.41 -11.47 7.82
C PRO A 58 1.17 -11.63 6.31
N THR A 59 0.57 -10.61 5.70
CA THR A 59 0.21 -10.56 4.28
C THR A 59 1.36 -10.08 3.39
N TYR A 60 2.46 -9.55 3.94
CA TYR A 60 3.50 -8.85 3.19
C TYR A 60 4.15 -9.71 2.10
N ILE A 61 4.27 -9.17 0.88
CA ILE A 61 5.15 -9.69 -0.17
C ILE A 61 6.24 -8.66 -0.43
N LYS A 62 7.49 -9.11 -0.45
CA LYS A 62 8.63 -8.24 -0.78
C LYS A 62 8.77 -7.97 -2.27
N ASP A 63 8.66 -9.01 -3.09
CA ASP A 63 8.87 -8.98 -4.54
C ASP A 63 8.36 -10.29 -5.17
N THR A 64 8.47 -10.41 -6.50
CA THR A 64 8.07 -11.59 -7.26
C THR A 64 8.77 -12.87 -6.77
N THR A 65 10.01 -12.80 -6.28
CA THR A 65 10.73 -13.98 -5.78
C THR A 65 10.14 -14.48 -4.46
N ASP A 66 9.86 -13.56 -3.53
CA ASP A 66 9.18 -13.88 -2.28
C ASP A 66 7.78 -14.47 -2.52
N PHE A 67 7.03 -13.89 -3.46
CA PHE A 67 5.74 -14.44 -3.88
C PHE A 67 5.84 -15.89 -4.39
N LEU A 68 6.79 -16.18 -5.29
CA LEU A 68 6.99 -17.52 -5.82
C LEU A 68 7.40 -18.51 -4.73
N ASN A 69 8.23 -18.09 -3.77
CA ASN A 69 8.61 -18.93 -2.63
C ASN A 69 7.40 -19.27 -1.76
N LYS A 70 6.53 -18.29 -1.47
CA LYS A 70 5.29 -18.52 -0.73
C LYS A 70 4.33 -19.44 -1.47
N LEU A 71 4.20 -19.26 -2.78
CA LEU A 71 3.38 -20.14 -3.63
C LEU A 71 3.89 -21.59 -3.61
N ASN A 72 5.19 -21.80 -3.75
CA ASN A 72 5.82 -23.13 -3.70
C ASN A 72 5.73 -23.79 -2.32
N ALA A 73 5.53 -23.01 -1.26
CA ALA A 73 5.34 -23.51 0.10
C ALA A 73 3.91 -24.02 0.36
N ILE A 74 2.96 -23.79 -0.55
CA ILE A 74 1.61 -24.37 -0.46
C ILE A 74 1.70 -25.88 -0.73
N GLN A 75 1.62 -26.68 0.34
CA GLN A 75 1.64 -28.14 0.24
C GLN A 75 0.24 -28.78 0.22
N GLN A 76 -0.77 -28.04 0.70
CA GLN A 76 -2.13 -28.56 0.83
C GLN A 76 -2.82 -28.55 -0.54
N PRO A 77 -3.56 -29.63 -0.89
CA PRO A 77 -4.36 -29.62 -2.11
C PRO A 77 -5.48 -28.59 -1.99
N LEU A 78 -5.76 -27.92 -3.09
CA LEU A 78 -6.88 -26.97 -3.19
C LEU A 78 -8.18 -27.74 -3.47
N LEU A 79 -9.32 -27.14 -3.09
CA LEU A 79 -10.63 -27.64 -3.50
C LEU A 79 -10.85 -27.47 -5.02
N ASP A 80 -11.62 -28.37 -5.62
CA ASP A 80 -11.86 -28.41 -7.09
C ASP A 80 -12.45 -27.10 -7.65
N ASN A 81 -13.10 -26.31 -6.80
CA ASN A 81 -13.74 -25.02 -7.11
C ASN A 81 -12.98 -23.83 -6.52
N ALA A 82 -11.70 -23.99 -6.16
CA ALA A 82 -10.86 -22.91 -5.70
C ALA A 82 -10.75 -21.80 -6.75
N ILE A 83 -10.82 -20.56 -6.28
CA ILE A 83 -10.80 -19.35 -7.09
C ILE A 83 -9.53 -18.60 -6.72
N MET A 84 -8.63 -18.37 -7.68
CA MET A 84 -7.57 -17.39 -7.50
C MET A 84 -8.14 -16.00 -7.74
N PHE A 85 -7.73 -15.04 -6.92
CA PHE A 85 -8.15 -13.65 -7.08
C PHE A 85 -7.00 -12.67 -6.92
N CYS A 86 -7.18 -11.51 -7.57
CA CYS A 86 -6.38 -10.32 -7.34
C CYS A 86 -7.29 -9.16 -6.97
N LEU A 87 -6.90 -8.38 -5.95
CA LEU A 87 -7.55 -7.11 -5.60
C LEU A 87 -6.53 -5.96 -5.78
N ASP A 88 -6.90 -4.92 -6.52
CA ASP A 88 -6.08 -3.71 -6.71
C ASP A 88 -6.66 -2.54 -5.91
N VAL A 89 -5.90 -2.00 -4.94
CA VAL A 89 -6.33 -0.86 -4.13
C VAL A 89 -6.33 0.42 -4.97
N THR A 90 -7.52 0.93 -5.26
CA THR A 90 -7.70 2.09 -6.13
C THR A 90 -7.08 3.34 -5.53
N LYS A 91 -6.07 3.87 -6.25
CA LYS A 91 -5.38 5.13 -5.90
C LYS A 91 -4.89 5.13 -4.45
N LEU A 92 -4.19 4.06 -4.02
CA LEU A 92 -3.76 3.86 -2.63
C LEU A 92 -3.30 5.15 -1.92
N TYR A 93 -2.22 5.79 -2.37
CA TYR A 93 -1.60 6.92 -1.66
C TYR A 93 -2.55 8.09 -1.34
N PRO A 94 -3.30 8.68 -2.29
CA PRO A 94 -4.28 9.71 -1.96
C PRO A 94 -5.53 9.18 -1.23
N SER A 95 -5.80 7.88 -1.25
CA SER A 95 -6.97 7.28 -0.61
C SER A 95 -6.79 7.06 0.90
N VAL A 96 -5.54 6.89 1.38
CA VAL A 96 -5.24 6.64 2.80
C VAL A 96 -5.83 7.75 3.70
N PRO A 97 -6.70 7.42 4.67
CA PRO A 97 -7.26 8.38 5.61
C PRO A 97 -6.23 8.77 6.68
N ARG A 98 -5.94 10.07 6.81
CA ARG A 98 -4.80 10.55 7.60
C ARG A 98 -4.87 10.20 9.08
N LYS A 99 -6.06 10.34 9.69
CA LYS A 99 -6.26 10.15 11.12
C LYS A 99 -6.08 8.68 11.50
N GLU A 100 -6.76 7.78 10.80
CA GLU A 100 -6.73 6.34 11.04
C GLU A 100 -5.34 5.77 10.70
N ALA A 101 -4.70 6.27 9.65
CA ALA A 101 -3.33 5.88 9.32
C ALA A 101 -2.33 6.37 10.36
N ARG A 102 -2.53 7.57 10.95
CA ARG A 102 -1.71 8.06 12.05
C ARG A 102 -1.80 7.14 13.27
N GLU A 103 -3.00 6.69 13.64
CA GLU A 103 -3.19 5.74 14.74
C GLU A 103 -2.55 4.37 14.42
N ALA A 104 -2.72 3.85 13.21
CA ALA A 104 -2.05 2.61 12.79
C ALA A 104 -0.51 2.75 12.85
N CYS A 105 0.03 3.88 12.43
CA CYS A 105 1.46 4.17 12.53
C CYS A 105 1.91 4.29 13.99
N LYS A 106 1.10 4.88 14.87
CA LYS A 106 1.41 4.92 16.31
C LYS A 106 1.56 3.53 16.89
N THR A 107 0.58 2.65 16.66
CA THR A 107 0.64 1.25 17.11
C THR A 107 1.84 0.51 16.52
N ALA A 108 2.12 0.68 15.24
CA ALA A 108 3.30 0.11 14.59
C ALA A 108 4.61 0.57 15.25
N LEU A 109 4.71 1.87 15.54
CA LEU A 109 5.89 2.47 16.16
C LEU A 109 6.07 2.01 17.61
N GLU A 110 4.99 1.86 18.38
CA GLU A 110 5.07 1.35 19.77
C GLU A 110 5.56 -0.10 19.84
N ASN A 111 5.39 -0.88 18.76
CA ASN A 111 5.76 -2.30 18.70
C ASN A 111 7.11 -2.57 18.02
N ARG A 112 7.84 -1.54 17.58
CA ARG A 112 9.10 -1.72 16.84
C ARG A 112 10.26 -2.07 17.75
N SER A 113 11.27 -2.73 17.18
CA SER A 113 12.45 -3.18 17.94
C SER A 113 13.40 -2.05 18.32
N ASP A 114 13.60 -1.07 17.43
CA ASP A 114 14.46 0.09 17.66
C ASP A 114 13.65 1.30 18.11
N THR A 115 13.80 1.67 19.38
CA THR A 115 13.12 2.83 19.99
C THR A 115 14.07 4.01 20.22
N SER A 116 15.17 4.11 19.46
CA SER A 116 16.16 5.20 19.60
C SER A 116 15.56 6.59 19.38
N ILE A 117 14.58 6.71 18.48
CA ILE A 117 13.74 7.90 18.34
C ILE A 117 12.43 7.64 19.12
N PRO A 118 11.99 8.54 20.03
CA PRO A 118 10.70 8.35 20.69
C PRO A 118 9.53 8.31 19.70
N THR A 119 8.55 7.42 19.92
CA THR A 119 7.37 7.28 19.04
C THR A 119 6.67 8.62 18.79
N GLU A 120 6.46 9.43 19.83
CA GLU A 120 5.81 10.73 19.68
C GLU A 120 6.61 11.71 18.81
N ASP A 121 7.94 11.60 18.77
CA ASP A 121 8.75 12.45 17.91
C ASP A 121 8.69 11.99 16.44
N VAL A 122 8.64 10.67 16.19
CA VAL A 122 8.37 10.13 14.85
C VAL A 122 6.99 10.54 14.36
N LEU A 123 5.97 10.51 15.23
CA LEU A 123 4.61 10.95 14.88
C LEU A 123 4.56 12.45 14.54
N LYS A 124 5.23 13.32 15.31
CA LYS A 124 5.33 14.75 14.98
C LYS A 124 6.05 14.98 13.65
N MET A 125 7.11 14.21 13.37
CA MET A 125 7.81 14.25 12.09
C MET A 125 6.89 13.83 10.94
N MET A 126 6.11 12.78 11.14
CA MET A 126 5.12 12.29 10.18
C MET A 126 4.03 13.33 9.90
N ASP A 127 3.44 13.91 10.96
CA ASP A 127 2.42 14.95 10.87
C ASP A 127 2.96 16.16 10.07
N LEU A 128 4.18 16.60 10.38
CA LEU A 128 4.85 17.68 9.64
C LEU A 128 4.98 17.37 8.14
N VAL A 129 5.37 16.15 7.78
CA VAL A 129 5.52 15.73 6.37
C VAL A 129 4.15 15.70 5.66
N ILE A 130 3.14 15.10 6.28
CA ILE A 130 1.81 14.91 5.69
C ILE A 130 1.06 16.23 5.54
N GLU A 131 1.13 17.10 6.55
CA GLU A 131 0.46 18.41 6.57
C GLU A 131 1.11 19.43 5.64
N ASN A 132 2.40 19.27 5.35
CA ASN A 132 3.16 20.19 4.50
C ASN A 132 3.57 19.55 3.16
N ASN A 133 2.79 18.59 2.66
CA ASN A 133 3.04 17.97 1.36
C ASN A 133 2.57 18.90 0.22
N ASN A 134 3.37 19.94 -0.07
CA ASN A 134 3.07 20.93 -1.08
C ASN A 134 3.88 20.75 -2.36
N PHE A 135 3.26 21.07 -3.49
CA PHE A 135 3.89 20.96 -4.80
C PHE A 135 3.47 22.08 -5.74
N SER A 136 4.21 22.23 -6.83
CA SER A 136 3.97 23.21 -7.88
C SER A 136 3.64 22.52 -9.20
N PHE A 137 2.64 23.06 -9.90
CA PHE A 137 2.26 22.64 -11.24
C PHE A 137 1.72 23.82 -12.04
N ASN A 138 2.27 24.01 -13.25
CA ASN A 138 1.87 25.08 -14.16
C ASN A 138 1.80 26.48 -13.50
N GLY A 139 2.86 26.84 -12.75
CA GLY A 139 2.95 28.12 -12.05
C GLY A 139 2.03 28.28 -10.82
N LYS A 140 1.24 27.26 -10.48
CA LYS A 140 0.37 27.25 -9.30
C LYS A 140 0.93 26.36 -8.20
N HIS A 141 0.66 26.74 -6.96
CA HIS A 141 1.00 25.97 -5.77
C HIS A 141 -0.22 25.20 -5.27
N PHE A 142 0.00 23.97 -4.85
CA PHE A 142 -1.02 23.07 -4.33
C PHE A 142 -0.52 22.46 -3.03
N LEU A 143 -1.46 22.21 -2.12
CA LEU A 143 -1.23 21.44 -0.91
C LEU A 143 -2.10 20.18 -0.99
N GLN A 144 -1.50 19.03 -0.74
CA GLN A 144 -2.27 17.81 -0.61
C GLN A 144 -2.98 17.78 0.74
N THR A 145 -4.31 17.70 0.72
CA THR A 145 -5.14 17.76 1.94
C THR A 145 -5.51 16.40 2.51
N GLU A 146 -5.36 15.33 1.73
CA GLU A 146 -5.72 13.96 2.12
C GLU A 146 -4.71 12.95 1.59
N GLY A 147 -4.55 11.83 2.28
CA GLY A 147 -3.54 10.81 1.98
C GLY A 147 -2.12 11.40 1.88
N THR A 148 -1.28 10.75 1.09
CA THR A 148 0.09 11.17 0.78
C THR A 148 0.32 11.29 -0.73
N ALA A 149 1.25 12.16 -1.14
CA ALA A 149 1.58 12.34 -2.54
C ALA A 149 2.30 11.11 -3.09
N ILE A 150 1.87 10.67 -4.27
CA ILE A 150 2.59 9.63 -5.02
C ILE A 150 4.00 10.18 -5.31
N GLY A 151 5.06 9.54 -4.81
CA GLY A 151 6.45 10.01 -4.97
C GLY A 151 7.01 10.81 -3.80
N SER A 152 6.22 11.05 -2.74
CA SER A 152 6.75 11.41 -1.43
C SER A 152 7.66 10.29 -0.91
N HIS A 153 8.76 10.65 -0.25
CA HIS A 153 9.63 9.68 0.44
C HIS A 153 8.90 8.99 1.60
N LEU A 154 7.91 9.66 2.20
CA LEU A 154 6.96 9.07 3.13
C LEU A 154 5.71 8.68 2.35
N GLY A 155 5.62 7.39 2.02
CA GLY A 155 4.60 6.93 1.09
C GLY A 155 4.29 5.46 1.29
N MET A 156 5.23 4.60 0.95
CA MET A 156 5.00 3.17 0.85
C MET A 156 4.74 2.56 2.21
N ASN A 157 5.62 2.76 3.19
CA ASN A 157 5.50 2.14 4.49
C ASN A 157 4.34 2.74 5.30
N TYR A 158 4.10 4.04 5.15
CA TYR A 158 2.91 4.70 5.69
C TYR A 158 1.61 4.06 5.17
N ALA A 159 1.47 3.91 3.85
CA ALA A 159 0.28 3.33 3.24
C ALA A 159 0.13 1.84 3.56
N CYS A 160 1.24 1.08 3.52
CA CYS A 160 1.25 -0.34 3.86
C CYS A 160 0.90 -0.60 5.32
N THR A 161 1.35 0.26 6.24
CA THR A 161 1.01 0.17 7.67
C THR A 161 -0.48 0.35 7.88
N TYR A 162 -1.09 1.35 7.25
CA TYR A 162 -2.55 1.52 7.29
C TYR A 162 -3.28 0.34 6.64
N LEU A 163 -2.83 -0.15 5.49
CA LEU A 163 -3.45 -1.32 4.85
C LEU A 163 -3.35 -2.58 5.72
N GLY A 164 -2.29 -2.76 6.50
CA GLY A 164 -2.19 -3.85 7.47
C GLY A 164 -3.31 -3.78 8.51
N GLN A 165 -3.59 -2.59 9.04
CA GLN A 165 -4.71 -2.40 9.98
C GLN A 165 -6.08 -2.62 9.30
N TRP A 166 -6.23 -2.18 8.04
CA TRP A 166 -7.45 -2.41 7.26
C TRP A 166 -7.67 -3.90 6.97
N GLU A 167 -6.60 -4.66 6.67
CA GLU A 167 -6.63 -6.12 6.49
C GLU A 167 -7.02 -6.84 7.78
N GLU A 168 -6.45 -6.43 8.92
CA GLU A 168 -6.84 -6.98 10.21
C GLU A 168 -8.32 -6.76 10.50
N ASN A 169 -8.82 -5.54 10.26
CA ASN A 169 -10.25 -5.22 10.43
C ASN A 169 -11.12 -6.04 9.46
N LEU A 170 -10.67 -6.24 8.21
CA LEU A 170 -11.35 -7.10 7.24
C LEU A 170 -11.48 -8.53 7.74
N PHE A 171 -10.39 -9.09 8.27
CA PHE A 171 -10.40 -10.45 8.78
C PHE A 171 -11.18 -10.60 10.09
N GLN A 172 -11.23 -9.57 10.93
CA GLN A 172 -12.08 -9.59 12.14
C GLN A 172 -13.58 -9.54 11.82
N ASN A 173 -13.97 -8.98 10.67
CA ASN A 173 -15.38 -8.82 10.28
C ASN A 173 -15.90 -9.92 9.32
N THR A 174 -15.06 -10.88 8.93
CA THR A 174 -15.47 -12.03 8.09
C THR A 174 -15.49 -13.32 8.88
N ASN A 175 -16.42 -14.21 8.57
CA ASN A 175 -16.42 -15.59 9.06
C ASN A 175 -15.72 -16.56 8.09
N LEU A 176 -15.59 -16.16 6.82
CA LEU A 176 -14.98 -16.95 5.77
C LEU A 176 -13.67 -16.27 5.37
N HIS A 177 -12.57 -17.01 5.54
CA HIS A 177 -11.24 -16.51 5.25
C HIS A 177 -10.72 -17.10 3.93
N PRO A 178 -9.95 -16.31 3.17
CA PRO A 178 -9.21 -16.83 2.04
C PRO A 178 -8.21 -17.90 2.51
N PHE A 179 -7.99 -18.92 1.68
CA PHE A 179 -6.98 -19.96 1.92
C PHE A 179 -5.58 -19.35 1.97
N SER A 180 -5.30 -18.40 1.08
CA SER A 180 -4.09 -17.59 1.07
C SER A 180 -4.46 -16.14 0.76
N TYR A 181 -3.75 -15.20 1.37
CA TYR A 181 -3.94 -13.78 1.13
C TYR A 181 -2.62 -13.05 1.36
N TRP A 182 -2.08 -12.47 0.29
CA TRP A 182 -0.79 -11.80 0.31
C TRP A 182 -0.84 -10.51 -0.50
N ARG A 183 -0.09 -9.50 -0.08
CA ARG A 183 -0.14 -8.15 -0.63
C ARG A 183 1.25 -7.62 -0.93
N TYR A 184 1.44 -7.18 -2.17
CA TYR A 184 2.53 -6.35 -2.62
C TYR A 184 2.05 -4.90 -2.76
N VAL A 185 2.32 -4.07 -1.75
CA VAL A 185 1.89 -2.66 -1.71
C VAL A 185 0.37 -2.49 -1.90
N ASP A 186 -0.11 -2.14 -3.10
CA ASP A 186 -1.52 -1.98 -3.49
C ASP A 186 -2.13 -3.21 -4.19
N ASP A 187 -1.30 -4.13 -4.68
CA ASP A 187 -1.72 -5.35 -5.35
C ASP A 187 -1.83 -6.52 -4.36
N ILE A 188 -3.02 -7.09 -4.24
CA ILE A 188 -3.32 -8.25 -3.39
C ILE A 188 -3.56 -9.48 -4.26
N TRP A 189 -3.05 -10.62 -3.85
CA TRP A 189 -3.34 -11.93 -4.41
C TRP A 189 -3.83 -12.89 -3.34
N GLY A 190 -4.73 -13.80 -3.70
CA GLY A 190 -5.14 -14.87 -2.80
C GLY A 190 -5.88 -16.00 -3.49
N ILE A 191 -6.19 -17.03 -2.68
CA ILE A 191 -7.02 -18.17 -3.06
C ILE A 191 -8.26 -18.19 -2.18
N TRP A 192 -9.42 -18.42 -2.79
CA TRP A 192 -10.70 -18.52 -2.11
C TRP A 192 -11.36 -19.87 -2.40
N GLU A 193 -11.82 -20.55 -1.35
CA GLU A 193 -12.36 -21.92 -1.46
C GLU A 193 -13.85 -22.03 -1.08
N HIS A 194 -14.49 -20.91 -0.73
CA HIS A 194 -15.89 -20.90 -0.26
C HIS A 194 -16.90 -20.57 -1.36
N GLY A 195 -16.52 -20.77 -2.63
CA GLY A 195 -17.36 -20.48 -3.79
C GLY A 195 -17.48 -18.99 -4.16
N LEU A 196 -17.95 -18.73 -5.38
CA LEU A 196 -17.93 -17.40 -5.99
C LEU A 196 -18.88 -16.40 -5.32
N ASP A 197 -20.05 -16.83 -4.87
CA ASP A 197 -21.02 -15.92 -4.26
C ASP A 197 -20.53 -15.39 -2.91
N GLU A 198 -19.93 -16.22 -2.08
CA GLU A 198 -19.29 -15.79 -0.84
C GLU A 198 -18.05 -14.93 -1.10
N PHE A 199 -17.30 -15.22 -2.17
CA PHE A 199 -16.17 -14.37 -2.57
C PHE A 199 -16.63 -12.95 -2.94
N LYS A 200 -17.74 -12.82 -3.68
CA LYS A 200 -18.32 -11.51 -4.02
C LYS A 200 -18.79 -10.75 -2.78
N LYS A 201 -19.38 -11.44 -1.79
CA LYS A 201 -19.76 -10.83 -0.50
C LYS A 201 -18.54 -10.37 0.28
N PHE A 202 -17.47 -11.16 0.31
CA PHE A 202 -16.20 -10.76 0.92
C PHE A 202 -15.63 -9.50 0.25
N HIS A 203 -15.64 -9.45 -1.08
CA HIS A 203 -15.20 -8.26 -1.83
C HIS A 203 -16.07 -7.03 -1.55
N GLU A 204 -17.41 -7.18 -1.53
CA GLU A 204 -18.35 -6.11 -1.20
C GLU A 204 -18.09 -5.58 0.22
N MET A 205 -17.95 -6.47 1.20
CA MET A 205 -17.60 -6.11 2.57
C MET A 205 -16.28 -5.34 2.64
N SER A 206 -15.24 -5.79 1.94
CA SER A 206 -13.95 -5.10 1.90
C SER A 206 -14.08 -3.65 1.42
N ASN A 207 -14.92 -3.42 0.41
CA ASN A 207 -15.21 -2.09 -0.10
C ASN A 207 -16.08 -1.25 0.85
N ASN A 208 -16.81 -1.87 1.76
CA ASN A 208 -17.68 -1.17 2.71
C ASN A 208 -17.00 -0.85 4.05
N LEU A 209 -15.81 -1.43 4.32
CA LEU A 209 -15.05 -1.15 5.56
C LEU A 209 -14.67 0.32 5.72
N HIS A 210 -14.33 0.99 4.61
CA HIS A 210 -13.97 2.40 4.66
C HIS A 210 -14.37 3.12 3.36
N PRO A 211 -15.01 4.31 3.43
CA PRO A 211 -15.51 5.00 2.24
C PRO A 211 -14.41 5.38 1.23
N ARG A 212 -13.18 5.58 1.70
CA ARG A 212 -12.03 5.98 0.85
C ARG A 212 -11.23 4.82 0.27
N ILE A 213 -11.33 3.62 0.85
CA ILE A 213 -10.53 2.47 0.41
C ILE A 213 -11.42 1.60 -0.45
N LYS A 214 -11.04 1.45 -1.71
CA LYS A 214 -11.76 0.65 -2.69
C LYS A 214 -10.81 -0.29 -3.39
N THR A 215 -11.29 -1.49 -3.69
CA THR A 215 -10.55 -2.52 -4.39
C THR A 215 -11.25 -2.92 -5.68
N GLU A 216 -10.51 -2.95 -6.78
CA GLU A 216 -10.97 -3.57 -8.02
C GLU A 216 -10.67 -5.07 -7.98
N MET A 217 -11.62 -5.91 -8.37
CA MET A 217 -11.51 -7.37 -8.26
C MET A 217 -11.33 -8.03 -9.63
N ARG A 218 -10.37 -8.94 -9.72
CA ARG A 218 -10.21 -9.92 -10.80
C ARG A 218 -10.10 -11.30 -10.20
N TYR A 219 -10.66 -12.32 -10.85
CA TYR A 219 -10.56 -13.69 -10.38
C TYR A 219 -10.60 -14.69 -11.53
N SER A 220 -10.08 -15.90 -11.28
CA SER A 220 -10.02 -16.98 -12.26
C SER A 220 -9.90 -18.33 -11.56
N THR A 221 -10.48 -19.37 -12.16
CA THR A 221 -10.37 -20.77 -11.70
C THR A 221 -9.26 -21.54 -12.40
N GLU A 222 -8.58 -20.93 -13.37
CA GLU A 222 -7.57 -21.60 -14.21
C GLU A 222 -6.22 -20.90 -14.16
N LYS A 223 -6.24 -19.60 -14.46
CA LYS A 223 -5.02 -18.79 -14.63
C LYS A 223 -5.28 -17.33 -14.27
N ILE A 224 -4.39 -16.72 -13.48
CA ILE A 224 -4.43 -15.28 -13.20
C ILE A 224 -3.03 -14.66 -13.23
N GLU A 225 -2.95 -13.39 -13.64
CA GLU A 225 -1.72 -12.59 -13.62
C GLU A 225 -1.59 -11.85 -12.27
N PHE A 226 -0.40 -11.95 -11.68
CA PHE A 226 -0.02 -11.20 -10.49
C PHE A 226 1.47 -10.82 -10.57
N LEU A 227 1.79 -9.55 -10.31
CA LEU A 227 3.12 -8.97 -10.56
C LEU A 227 3.57 -9.27 -12.00
N ASP A 228 4.73 -9.91 -12.17
CA ASP A 228 5.32 -10.22 -13.48
C ASP A 228 5.11 -11.70 -13.89
N VAL A 229 4.18 -12.42 -13.26
CA VAL A 229 3.99 -13.86 -13.48
C VAL A 229 2.52 -14.23 -13.71
N PHE A 230 2.33 -15.39 -14.35
CA PHE A 230 1.04 -16.06 -14.40
C PHE A 230 1.02 -17.27 -13.48
N VAL A 231 -0.01 -17.33 -12.64
CA VAL A 231 -0.26 -18.45 -11.73
C VAL A 231 -1.35 -19.32 -12.33
N HIS A 232 -1.13 -20.65 -12.27
CA HIS A 232 -2.04 -21.66 -12.80
C HIS A 232 -2.44 -22.63 -11.69
N ILE A 233 -3.70 -23.05 -11.68
CA ILE A 233 -4.13 -24.23 -10.89
C ILE A 233 -4.16 -25.43 -11.84
N GLU A 234 -3.27 -26.39 -11.60
CA GLU A 234 -3.30 -27.66 -12.31
C GLU A 234 -4.32 -28.60 -11.67
N LYS A 235 -5.36 -28.96 -12.41
CA LYS A 235 -6.24 -30.06 -12.03
C LYS A 235 -5.47 -31.36 -12.22
N ARG A 236 -5.31 -32.16 -11.16
CA ARG A 236 -4.79 -33.52 -11.32
C ARG A 236 -5.79 -34.32 -12.17
N THR A 237 -5.47 -34.53 -13.43
CA THR A 237 -6.08 -35.60 -14.22
C THR A 237 -5.78 -36.92 -13.53
N THR A 238 -6.84 -37.62 -13.14
CA THR A 238 -6.77 -39.00 -12.61
C THR A 238 -6.37 -39.96 -13.72
#